data_AF-A0A1I3SEI5-F1
#
_entry.id   AF-A0A1I3SEI5-F1
#
_cell.length_a   1.000
_cell.length_b   1.000
_cell.length_c   1.000
_cell.angle_alpha   90.00
_cell.angle_beta   90.00
_cell.angle_gamma   90.00
#
_symmetry.space_group_name_H-M   'P 1'
#
loop_
_entity.id
_entity.type
_entity.pdbx_description
1 polymer ?
#
loop_
_entity_poly.entity_id
_entity_poly.type
_entity_poly.pdbx_seq_one_letter_code
_entity_poly.pdbx_strand_id
1 'polypeptide(L)'
;MPQDTQAFRMRYRAGIDPRYSPWVHGGFVLAYGVLCVFLFWRTLHRVEPLEWLTVPLALVLFNWTEYFAHKHLGHYKHRLAAMFYKRHTGDHHSFFVEERMRYESAQDWRVILFPAWLIVLYSVGLFVAWWLLAKIDGNVAALFCGTMLVGYLSYEIFHACEHLPETHPLTRLPWISHMRRLHRIHHRRDLMQTYNFNIVFPLMDWLYGTLHGESGPLGRDGSTRPRLLATLTLAAVVGAILGALFMNAGDTPWRWLHWLCKPLATLLILRLAWTAHAAAPRYRSWMLRGIVLSLAGDVFLMLPWNLFVAGLVSFLLAHLCFIVALSSDTRFAARPLSVFACLGYGAVNVWLLWPTLPSALRVPVIVYVLVLATMGAQALARVWVHVAMGDSLRDSARRAAVGGLLFMLSDTLLAWDRFHAALPLSALWILASYYAAMWMLASSTHQTRRA
;
A
#
# COMPACT_ATOMS: atom_id res chain seq x y z
N MET A 1 -11.25 -37.57 -2.76
CA MET A 1 -11.24 -37.98 -4.18
C MET A 1 -11.09 -36.74 -5.03
N PRO A 2 -10.16 -36.68 -6.00
CA PRO A 2 -10.20 -35.62 -7.00
C PRO A 2 -11.57 -35.72 -7.69
N GLN A 3 -12.43 -34.72 -7.53
CA GLN A 3 -13.58 -34.58 -8.44
C GLN A 3 -13.00 -34.59 -9.84
N ASP A 4 -13.41 -35.56 -10.66
CA ASP A 4 -13.13 -35.55 -12.09
C ASP A 4 -13.74 -34.27 -12.67
N THR A 5 -12.88 -33.27 -12.89
CA THR A 5 -13.23 -31.95 -13.43
C THR A 5 -13.99 -32.10 -14.74
N GLN A 6 -13.67 -33.09 -15.56
CA GLN A 6 -14.35 -33.32 -16.83
C GLN A 6 -15.78 -33.82 -16.61
N ALA A 7 -15.97 -34.77 -15.69
CA ALA A 7 -17.31 -35.21 -15.29
C ALA A 7 -18.13 -34.06 -14.68
N PHE A 8 -17.51 -33.16 -13.90
CA PHE A 8 -18.19 -31.97 -13.37
C PHE A 8 -18.63 -31.03 -14.49
N ARG A 9 -17.74 -30.69 -15.43
CA ARG A 9 -18.05 -29.81 -16.57
C ARG A 9 -19.20 -30.35 -17.42
N MET A 10 -19.22 -31.66 -17.69
CA MET A 10 -20.30 -32.29 -18.44
C MET A 10 -21.64 -32.18 -17.70
N ARG A 11 -21.68 -32.49 -16.40
CA ARG A 11 -22.90 -32.35 -15.59
C ARG A 11 -23.36 -30.90 -15.48
N TYR A 12 -22.43 -29.95 -15.29
CA TYR A 12 -22.75 -28.54 -15.21
C TYR A 12 -23.38 -28.04 -16.52
N ARG A 13 -22.77 -28.36 -17.68
CA ARG A 13 -23.30 -28.02 -19.01
C ARG A 13 -24.68 -28.60 -19.26
N ALA A 14 -24.90 -29.86 -18.89
CA ALA A 14 -26.22 -30.51 -19.02
C ALA A 14 -27.30 -29.84 -18.15
N GLY A 15 -26.92 -29.19 -17.06
CA GLY A 15 -27.82 -28.43 -16.19
C GLY A 15 -28.08 -26.99 -16.64
N ILE A 16 -27.46 -26.52 -17.73
CA ILE A 16 -27.70 -25.18 -18.28
C ILE A 16 -29.04 -25.20 -19.02
N ASP A 17 -29.94 -24.29 -18.64
CA ASP A 17 -31.22 -24.10 -19.32
C ASP A 17 -31.02 -23.91 -20.85
N PRO A 18 -31.73 -24.66 -21.72
CA PRO A 18 -31.58 -24.55 -23.17
C PRO A 18 -31.84 -23.15 -23.74
N ARG A 19 -32.59 -22.30 -23.03
CA ARG A 19 -32.89 -20.91 -23.42
C ARG A 19 -31.80 -19.93 -23.00
N TYR A 20 -30.82 -20.36 -22.20
CA TYR A 20 -29.73 -19.49 -21.78
C TYR A 20 -28.86 -19.09 -22.98
N SER A 21 -28.81 -17.80 -23.25
CA SER A 21 -27.88 -17.23 -24.22
C SER A 21 -26.80 -16.40 -23.49
N PRO A 22 -25.52 -16.76 -23.60
CA PRO A 22 -24.43 -16.00 -22.99
C PRO A 22 -24.32 -14.58 -23.58
N TRP A 23 -24.70 -14.40 -24.84
CA TRP A 23 -24.68 -13.11 -25.53
C TRP A 23 -25.77 -12.17 -25.02
N VAL A 24 -26.98 -12.70 -24.82
CA VAL A 24 -28.08 -11.92 -24.22
C VAL A 24 -27.74 -11.55 -22.78
N HIS A 25 -27.15 -12.49 -22.03
CA HIS A 25 -26.70 -12.24 -20.66
C HIS A 25 -25.64 -11.12 -20.61
N GLY A 26 -24.50 -11.30 -21.29
CA GLY A 26 -23.43 -10.31 -21.29
C GLY A 26 -23.88 -8.96 -21.88
N GLY A 27 -24.68 -8.98 -22.94
CA GLY A 27 -25.26 -7.79 -23.53
C GLY A 27 -26.18 -7.03 -22.58
N PHE A 28 -27.04 -7.74 -21.84
CA PHE A 28 -27.89 -7.14 -20.80
C PHE A 28 -27.04 -6.50 -19.69
N VAL A 29 -26.08 -7.22 -19.13
CA VAL A 29 -25.21 -6.72 -18.05
C VAL A 29 -24.48 -5.45 -18.49
N LEU A 30 -23.87 -5.47 -19.66
CA LEU A 30 -23.13 -4.32 -20.19
C LEU A 30 -24.06 -3.13 -20.45
N ALA A 31 -25.17 -3.34 -21.18
CA ALA A 31 -26.09 -2.26 -21.53
C ALA A 31 -26.77 -1.66 -20.28
N TYR A 32 -27.22 -2.50 -19.35
CA TYR A 32 -27.83 -2.07 -18.10
C TYR A 32 -26.83 -1.30 -17.22
N GLY A 33 -25.61 -1.82 -17.09
CA GLY A 33 -24.56 -1.15 -16.32
C GLY A 33 -24.19 0.21 -16.90
N VAL A 34 -23.95 0.29 -18.21
CA VAL A 34 -23.66 1.55 -18.91
C VAL A 34 -24.81 2.55 -18.75
N LEU A 35 -26.05 2.10 -18.87
CA LEU A 35 -27.23 2.95 -18.64
C LEU A 35 -27.23 3.52 -17.22
N CYS A 36 -27.00 2.70 -16.19
CA CYS A 36 -26.97 3.17 -14.81
C CYS A 36 -25.80 4.13 -14.55
N VAL A 37 -24.60 3.87 -15.09
CA VAL A 37 -23.47 4.80 -15.03
C VAL A 37 -23.85 6.14 -15.65
N PHE A 38 -24.47 6.13 -16.84
CA PHE A 38 -24.97 7.33 -17.50
C PHE A 38 -26.00 8.07 -16.64
N LEU A 39 -26.93 7.36 -15.99
CA LEU A 39 -27.93 7.95 -15.11
C LEU A 39 -27.34 8.65 -13.88
N PHE A 40 -26.23 8.14 -13.33
CA PHE A 40 -25.48 8.85 -12.29
C PHE A 40 -24.73 10.06 -12.87
N TRP A 41 -23.92 9.85 -13.90
CA TRP A 41 -23.00 10.87 -14.39
C TRP A 41 -23.67 12.02 -15.16
N ARG A 42 -24.89 11.83 -15.66
CA ARG A 42 -25.69 12.94 -16.21
C ARG A 42 -26.07 13.99 -15.16
N THR A 43 -25.97 13.66 -13.86
CA THR A 43 -26.27 14.59 -12.75
C THR A 43 -25.07 15.43 -12.34
N LEU A 44 -23.87 15.15 -12.90
CA LEU A 44 -22.67 15.93 -12.64
C LEU A 44 -22.82 17.34 -13.18
N HIS A 45 -22.44 18.32 -12.37
CA HIS A 45 -22.46 19.73 -12.75
C HIS A 45 -21.29 20.49 -12.12
N ARG A 46 -20.41 21.06 -12.95
CA ARG A 46 -19.23 21.85 -12.54
C ARG A 46 -18.40 21.17 -11.43
N VAL A 47 -17.89 19.98 -11.73
CA VAL A 47 -17.11 19.18 -10.77
C VAL A 47 -15.85 19.92 -10.32
N GLU A 48 -15.70 20.11 -9.02
CA GLU A 48 -14.53 20.75 -8.42
C GLU A 48 -13.30 19.81 -8.43
N PRO A 49 -12.06 20.35 -8.45
CA PRO A 49 -10.85 19.53 -8.46
C PRO A 49 -10.74 18.53 -7.29
N LEU A 50 -11.25 18.88 -6.10
CA LEU A 50 -11.23 17.99 -4.94
C LEU A 50 -12.24 16.86 -5.04
N GLU A 51 -13.41 17.10 -5.65
CA GLU A 51 -14.44 16.07 -5.86
C GLU A 51 -13.93 14.94 -6.76
N TRP A 52 -13.02 15.23 -7.70
CA TRP A 52 -12.37 14.22 -8.54
C TRP A 52 -11.57 13.18 -7.75
N LEU A 53 -11.14 13.46 -6.52
CA LEU A 53 -10.51 12.47 -5.63
C LEU A 53 -11.47 11.32 -5.28
N THR A 54 -12.79 11.52 -5.44
CA THR A 54 -13.79 10.48 -5.25
C THR A 54 -13.55 9.28 -6.15
N VAL A 55 -13.11 9.48 -7.40
CA VAL A 55 -12.89 8.39 -8.37
C VAL A 55 -11.80 7.43 -7.90
N PRO A 56 -10.54 7.86 -7.63
CA PRO A 56 -9.51 6.94 -7.14
C PRO A 56 -9.86 6.32 -5.79
N LEU A 57 -10.53 7.05 -4.88
CA LEU A 57 -10.98 6.51 -3.60
C LEU A 57 -12.04 5.41 -3.77
N ALA A 58 -13.01 5.61 -4.67
CA ALA A 58 -14.02 4.62 -5.03
C ALA A 58 -13.39 3.38 -5.69
N LEU A 59 -12.37 3.56 -6.55
CA LEU A 59 -11.64 2.42 -7.14
C LEU A 59 -10.88 1.60 -6.08
N VAL A 60 -10.24 2.26 -5.10
CA VAL A 60 -9.60 1.57 -3.97
C VAL A 60 -10.63 0.82 -3.13
N LEU A 61 -11.78 1.44 -2.83
CA LEU A 61 -12.87 0.78 -2.10
C LEU A 61 -13.45 -0.39 -2.89
N PHE A 62 -13.63 -0.26 -4.21
CA PHE A 62 -14.09 -1.33 -5.07
C PHE A 62 -13.12 -2.51 -5.04
N ASN A 63 -11.82 -2.25 -5.18
CA ASN A 63 -10.80 -3.30 -5.13
C ASN A 63 -10.74 -4.00 -3.76
N TRP A 64 -10.97 -3.27 -2.66
CA TRP A 64 -11.17 -3.85 -1.34
C TRP A 64 -12.44 -4.71 -1.25
N THR A 65 -13.54 -4.23 -1.81
CA THR A 65 -14.83 -4.95 -1.83
C THR A 65 -14.71 -6.26 -2.61
N GLU A 66 -14.09 -6.22 -3.80
CA GLU A 66 -13.74 -7.38 -4.62
C GLU A 66 -12.93 -8.40 -3.81
N TYR A 67 -11.81 -7.96 -3.21
CA TYR A 67 -10.95 -8.80 -2.39
C TYR A 67 -11.70 -9.44 -1.23
N PHE A 68 -12.45 -8.63 -0.48
CA PHE A 68 -13.17 -9.07 0.70
C PHE A 68 -14.25 -10.09 0.33
N ALA A 69 -15.07 -9.78 -0.68
CA ALA A 69 -16.13 -10.65 -1.16
C ALA A 69 -15.55 -11.97 -1.67
N HIS A 70 -14.51 -11.91 -2.52
CA HIS A 70 -13.88 -13.10 -3.06
C HIS A 70 -13.28 -13.97 -1.96
N LYS A 71 -12.43 -13.42 -1.08
CA LYS A 71 -11.77 -14.17 -0.01
C LYS A 71 -12.75 -14.72 1.02
N HIS A 72 -13.66 -13.90 1.54
CA HIS A 72 -14.47 -14.27 2.70
C HIS A 72 -15.83 -14.85 2.31
N LEU A 73 -16.49 -14.31 1.29
CA LEU A 73 -17.82 -14.78 0.88
C LEU A 73 -17.72 -15.90 -0.17
N GLY A 74 -16.68 -15.84 -1.02
CA GLY A 74 -16.46 -16.80 -2.10
C GLY A 74 -15.93 -18.12 -1.59
N HIS A 75 -14.95 -18.09 -0.68
CA HIS A 75 -14.23 -19.29 -0.21
C HIS A 75 -14.68 -19.81 1.17
N TYR A 76 -15.49 -19.06 1.93
CA TYR A 76 -16.07 -19.52 3.19
C TYR A 76 -17.60 -19.50 3.15
N LYS A 77 -18.22 -20.55 3.70
CA LYS A 77 -19.67 -20.69 3.72
C LYS A 77 -20.28 -19.79 4.79
N HIS A 78 -20.99 -18.76 4.35
CA HIS A 78 -21.87 -17.95 5.20
C HIS A 78 -23.33 -18.14 4.79
N ARG A 79 -24.27 -18.12 5.75
CA ARG A 79 -25.71 -18.33 5.46
C ARG A 79 -26.25 -17.30 4.47
N LEU A 80 -25.88 -16.02 4.64
CA LEU A 80 -26.31 -14.91 3.78
C LEU A 80 -25.59 -14.87 2.41
N ALA A 81 -24.45 -15.56 2.27
CA ALA A 81 -23.66 -15.60 1.03
C ALA A 81 -23.57 -17.01 0.41
N ALA A 82 -24.44 -17.93 0.82
CA ALA A 82 -24.37 -19.33 0.41
C ALA A 82 -24.47 -19.51 -1.11
N MET A 83 -25.25 -18.67 -1.78
CA MET A 83 -25.36 -18.65 -3.25
C MET A 83 -24.06 -18.18 -3.92
N PHE A 84 -23.39 -17.17 -3.36
CA PHE A 84 -22.11 -16.68 -3.88
C PHE A 84 -21.03 -17.74 -3.71
N TYR A 85 -20.91 -18.35 -2.53
CA TYR A 85 -20.02 -19.49 -2.29
C TYR A 85 -20.28 -20.65 -3.26
N LYS A 86 -21.57 -21.02 -3.45
CA LYS A 86 -21.94 -22.11 -4.35
C LYS A 86 -21.51 -21.82 -5.79
N ARG A 87 -21.75 -20.61 -6.28
CA ARG A 87 -21.34 -20.24 -7.64
C ARG A 87 -19.83 -20.11 -7.79
N HIS A 88 -19.15 -19.61 -6.76
CA HIS A 88 -17.72 -19.36 -6.79
C HIS A 88 -16.89 -20.63 -6.53
N THR A 89 -16.82 -21.09 -5.28
CA THR A 89 -16.06 -22.30 -4.95
C THR A 89 -16.76 -23.57 -5.45
N GLY A 90 -18.09 -23.61 -5.41
CA GLY A 90 -18.85 -24.80 -5.80
C GLY A 90 -18.86 -25.06 -7.30
N ASP A 91 -19.15 -24.04 -8.12
CA ASP A 91 -19.28 -24.17 -9.56
C ASP A 91 -18.00 -23.74 -10.29
N HIS A 92 -17.54 -22.50 -10.11
CA HIS A 92 -16.41 -21.93 -10.87
C HIS A 92 -15.07 -22.63 -10.61
N HIS A 93 -14.67 -22.81 -9.36
CA HIS A 93 -13.44 -23.54 -9.00
C HIS A 93 -13.50 -25.04 -9.26
N SER A 94 -14.70 -25.62 -9.33
CA SER A 94 -14.88 -27.01 -9.76
C SER A 94 -14.84 -27.16 -11.28
N PHE A 95 -15.24 -26.12 -12.02
CA PHE A 95 -15.28 -26.11 -13.48
C PHE A 95 -13.92 -25.76 -14.10
N PHE A 96 -13.17 -24.84 -13.48
CA PHE A 96 -11.84 -24.42 -13.91
C PHE A 96 -10.79 -24.80 -12.87
N VAL A 97 -9.77 -25.51 -13.32
CA VAL A 97 -8.58 -25.86 -12.54
C VAL A 97 -7.35 -25.25 -13.21
N GLU A 98 -6.23 -25.19 -12.49
CA GLU A 98 -4.98 -24.59 -12.96
C GLU A 98 -4.63 -24.97 -14.43
N GLU A 99 -4.73 -26.26 -14.77
CA GLU A 99 -4.36 -26.79 -16.08
C GLU A 99 -5.46 -26.59 -17.14
N ARG A 100 -6.69 -26.22 -16.73
CA ARG A 100 -7.87 -26.07 -17.61
C ARG A 100 -8.66 -24.81 -17.29
N MET A 101 -7.99 -23.66 -17.38
CA MET A 101 -8.61 -22.34 -17.16
C MET A 101 -9.51 -21.86 -18.30
N ARG A 102 -9.27 -22.30 -19.55
CA ARG A 102 -10.03 -21.75 -20.68
C ARG A 102 -11.47 -22.26 -20.75
N TYR A 103 -12.38 -21.42 -21.20
CA TYR A 103 -13.68 -21.91 -21.68
C TYR A 103 -13.51 -22.70 -23.00
N GLU A 104 -14.42 -23.63 -23.26
CA GLU A 104 -14.42 -24.46 -24.48
C GLU A 104 -15.69 -24.25 -25.31
N SER A 105 -16.79 -23.83 -24.68
CA SER A 105 -18.06 -23.56 -25.36
C SER A 105 -18.61 -22.19 -24.94
N ALA A 106 -19.49 -21.61 -25.76
CA ALA A 106 -20.17 -20.36 -25.41
C ALA A 106 -21.03 -20.51 -24.13
N GLN A 107 -21.53 -21.71 -23.82
CA GLN A 107 -22.33 -21.94 -22.62
C GLN A 107 -21.51 -21.83 -21.32
N ASP A 108 -20.20 -22.06 -21.40
CA ASP A 108 -19.28 -21.99 -20.25
C ASP A 108 -19.20 -20.55 -19.68
N TRP A 109 -19.58 -19.52 -20.44
CA TRP A 109 -19.69 -18.15 -19.94
C TRP A 109 -20.66 -18.03 -18.76
N ARG A 110 -21.63 -18.94 -18.63
CA ARG A 110 -22.54 -18.98 -17.48
C ARG A 110 -21.83 -19.18 -16.16
N VAL A 111 -20.75 -19.96 -16.12
CA VAL A 111 -20.00 -20.19 -14.88
C VAL A 111 -19.05 -19.03 -14.58
N ILE A 112 -18.57 -18.32 -15.61
CA ILE A 112 -17.64 -17.19 -15.49
C ILE A 112 -18.36 -15.90 -15.06
N LEU A 113 -19.48 -15.55 -15.72
CA LEU A 113 -20.22 -14.32 -15.46
C LEU A 113 -21.06 -14.43 -14.19
N PHE A 114 -21.16 -13.34 -13.44
CA PHE A 114 -22.11 -13.26 -12.34
C PHE A 114 -23.55 -13.41 -12.84
N PRO A 115 -24.50 -13.79 -11.97
CA PRO A 115 -25.90 -13.79 -12.39
C PRO A 115 -26.36 -12.39 -12.84
N ALA A 116 -27.05 -12.29 -13.97
CA ALA A 116 -27.60 -11.03 -14.49
C ALA A 116 -28.45 -10.22 -13.49
N TRP A 117 -29.13 -10.86 -12.54
CA TRP A 117 -29.90 -10.14 -11.53
C TRP A 117 -29.00 -9.44 -10.48
N LEU A 118 -27.74 -9.86 -10.33
CA LEU A 118 -26.83 -9.32 -9.33
C LEU A 118 -26.45 -7.88 -9.64
N ILE A 119 -26.21 -7.53 -10.90
CA ILE A 119 -25.96 -6.14 -11.28
C ILE A 119 -27.17 -5.25 -10.99
N VAL A 120 -28.39 -5.76 -11.14
CA VAL A 120 -29.62 -5.02 -10.78
C VAL A 120 -29.67 -4.76 -9.28
N LEU A 121 -29.46 -5.79 -8.46
CA LEU A 121 -29.43 -5.65 -6.99
C LEU A 121 -28.32 -4.69 -6.54
N TYR A 122 -27.13 -4.82 -7.12
CA TYR A 122 -25.99 -3.94 -6.85
C TYR A 122 -26.31 -2.49 -7.24
N SER A 123 -26.88 -2.26 -8.42
CA SER A 123 -27.32 -0.93 -8.85
C SER A 123 -28.39 -0.33 -7.94
N VAL A 124 -29.36 -1.11 -7.44
CA VAL A 124 -30.35 -0.62 -6.46
C VAL A 124 -29.66 -0.10 -5.19
N GLY A 125 -28.68 -0.86 -4.66
CA GLY A 125 -27.88 -0.41 -3.53
C GLY A 125 -27.13 0.90 -3.82
N LEU A 126 -26.55 1.02 -5.02
CA LEU A 126 -25.88 2.25 -5.46
C LEU A 126 -26.84 3.43 -5.65
N PHE A 127 -28.07 3.22 -6.14
CA PHE A 127 -29.07 4.29 -6.22
C PHE A 127 -29.51 4.77 -4.84
N VAL A 128 -29.64 3.87 -3.86
CA VAL A 128 -29.89 4.25 -2.46
C VAL A 128 -28.71 5.03 -1.89
N ALA A 129 -27.47 4.57 -2.12
CA ALA A 129 -26.26 5.27 -1.69
C ALA A 129 -26.16 6.66 -2.35
N TRP A 130 -26.42 6.76 -3.64
CA TRP A 130 -26.47 8.03 -4.37
C TRP A 130 -27.51 8.96 -3.77
N TRP A 131 -28.74 8.49 -3.52
CA TRP A 131 -29.79 9.31 -2.89
C TRP A 131 -29.40 9.84 -1.51
N LEU A 132 -28.66 9.06 -0.72
CA LEU A 132 -28.16 9.49 0.58
C LEU A 132 -27.03 10.51 0.45
N LEU A 133 -26.02 10.20 -0.37
CA LEU A 133 -24.83 11.04 -0.56
C LEU A 133 -25.15 12.36 -1.26
N ALA A 134 -26.12 12.35 -2.20
CA ALA A 134 -26.53 13.55 -2.93
C ALA A 134 -27.18 14.62 -2.04
N LYS A 135 -27.60 14.27 -0.81
CA LYS A 135 -28.05 15.25 0.20
C LYS A 135 -26.90 16.08 0.76
N ILE A 136 -25.67 15.58 0.65
CA ILE A 136 -24.44 16.25 1.09
C ILE A 136 -23.80 16.90 -0.13
N ASP A 137 -23.54 16.11 -1.17
CA ASP A 137 -22.87 16.55 -2.38
C ASP A 137 -23.29 15.67 -3.58
N GLY A 138 -23.90 16.29 -4.59
CA GLY A 138 -24.39 15.59 -5.77
C GLY A 138 -23.29 15.08 -6.70
N ASN A 139 -22.18 15.81 -6.83
CA ASN A 139 -21.07 15.44 -7.70
C ASN A 139 -20.32 14.25 -7.11
N VAL A 140 -19.99 14.30 -5.81
CA VAL A 140 -19.36 13.18 -5.09
C VAL A 140 -20.24 11.95 -5.14
N ALA A 141 -21.55 12.08 -4.92
CA ALA A 141 -22.49 10.96 -5.00
C ALA A 141 -22.47 10.30 -6.39
N ALA A 142 -22.54 11.09 -7.45
CA ALA A 142 -22.57 10.62 -8.83
C ALA A 142 -21.23 9.99 -9.25
N LEU A 143 -20.10 10.64 -8.93
CA LEU A 143 -18.76 10.09 -9.17
C LEU A 143 -18.58 8.76 -8.44
N PHE A 144 -18.88 8.72 -7.15
CA PHE A 144 -18.74 7.50 -6.34
C PHE A 144 -19.55 6.33 -6.91
N CYS A 145 -20.86 6.51 -7.08
CA CYS A 145 -21.75 5.42 -7.49
C CYS A 145 -21.47 4.97 -8.92
N GLY A 146 -21.22 5.91 -9.84
CA GLY A 146 -20.84 5.58 -11.21
C GLY A 146 -19.50 4.84 -11.27
N THR A 147 -18.49 5.27 -10.50
CA THR A 147 -17.19 4.58 -10.44
C THR A 147 -17.30 3.18 -9.84
N MET A 148 -18.09 2.98 -8.77
CA MET A 148 -18.32 1.66 -8.19
C MET A 148 -18.99 0.69 -9.17
N LEU A 149 -19.85 1.19 -10.06
CA LEU A 149 -20.49 0.38 -11.11
C LEU A 149 -19.57 0.12 -12.30
N VAL A 150 -18.73 1.09 -12.69
CA VAL A 150 -17.64 0.87 -13.66
C VAL A 150 -16.67 -0.19 -13.14
N GLY A 151 -16.36 -0.19 -11.84
CA GLY A 151 -15.57 -1.24 -11.20
C GLY A 151 -16.19 -2.62 -11.39
N TYR A 152 -17.50 -2.76 -11.11
CA TYR A 152 -18.24 -4.01 -11.30
C TYR A 152 -18.16 -4.51 -12.75
N LEU A 153 -18.43 -3.64 -13.73
CA LEU A 153 -18.34 -3.99 -15.14
C LEU A 153 -16.91 -4.38 -15.56
N SER A 154 -15.91 -3.66 -15.04
CA SER A 154 -14.50 -3.97 -15.28
C SER A 154 -14.17 -5.36 -14.73
N TYR A 155 -14.65 -5.72 -13.54
CA TYR A 155 -14.48 -7.06 -12.99
C TYR A 155 -15.00 -8.13 -13.95
N GLU A 156 -16.25 -8.03 -14.43
CA GLU A 156 -16.82 -9.05 -15.31
C GLU A 156 -16.05 -9.17 -16.64
N ILE A 157 -15.64 -8.04 -17.21
CA ILE A 157 -14.86 -8.01 -18.45
C ILE A 157 -13.48 -8.65 -18.25
N PHE A 158 -12.73 -8.24 -17.22
CA PHE A 158 -11.40 -8.78 -16.94
C PHE A 158 -11.47 -10.26 -16.60
N HIS A 159 -12.39 -10.65 -15.73
CA HIS A 159 -12.63 -12.05 -15.38
C HIS A 159 -12.90 -12.90 -16.63
N ALA A 160 -13.79 -12.44 -17.52
CA ALA A 160 -14.04 -13.12 -18.78
C ALA A 160 -12.79 -13.23 -19.67
N CYS A 161 -12.02 -12.14 -19.78
CA CYS A 161 -10.77 -12.15 -20.55
C CYS A 161 -9.75 -13.16 -20.04
N GLU A 162 -9.69 -13.37 -18.72
CA GLU A 162 -8.78 -14.32 -18.09
C GLU A 162 -9.12 -15.78 -18.39
N HIS A 163 -10.34 -16.08 -18.83
CA HIS A 163 -10.78 -17.42 -19.27
C HIS A 163 -10.74 -17.62 -20.79
N LEU A 164 -10.29 -16.64 -21.58
CA LEU A 164 -10.15 -16.78 -23.04
C LEU A 164 -9.15 -17.88 -23.46
N PRO A 165 -9.21 -18.39 -24.70
CA PRO A 165 -8.13 -19.21 -25.24
C PRO A 165 -6.80 -18.45 -25.34
N GLU A 166 -5.67 -19.14 -25.18
CA GLU A 166 -4.33 -18.54 -25.28
C GLU A 166 -4.02 -17.93 -26.65
N THR A 167 -4.71 -18.39 -27.69
CA THR A 167 -4.60 -17.86 -29.06
C THR A 167 -5.27 -16.50 -29.23
N HIS A 168 -6.15 -16.09 -28.30
CA HIS A 168 -6.92 -14.86 -28.42
C HIS A 168 -6.04 -13.60 -28.27
N PRO A 169 -6.18 -12.55 -29.09
CA PRO A 169 -5.31 -11.36 -29.03
C PRO A 169 -5.27 -10.68 -27.66
N LEU A 170 -6.41 -10.57 -26.98
CA LEU A 170 -6.50 -9.92 -25.66
C LEU A 170 -5.64 -10.59 -24.58
N THR A 171 -5.42 -11.91 -24.64
CA THR A 171 -4.60 -12.61 -23.63
C THR A 171 -3.11 -12.27 -23.74
N ARG A 172 -2.70 -11.67 -24.86
CA ARG A 172 -1.32 -11.19 -25.10
C ARG A 172 -1.08 -9.79 -24.53
N LEU A 173 -2.13 -9.05 -24.18
CA LEU A 173 -1.96 -7.75 -23.55
C LEU A 173 -1.25 -7.93 -22.21
N PRO A 174 -0.18 -7.14 -21.91
CA PRO A 174 0.68 -7.40 -20.75
C PRO A 174 -0.09 -7.49 -19.43
N TRP A 175 -1.09 -6.62 -19.24
CA TRP A 175 -1.89 -6.59 -18.01
C TRP A 175 -2.83 -7.79 -17.88
N ILE A 176 -3.55 -8.15 -18.95
CA ILE A 176 -4.45 -9.33 -18.96
C ILE A 176 -3.63 -10.61 -18.79
N SER A 177 -2.48 -10.71 -19.46
CA SER A 177 -1.56 -11.85 -19.30
C SER A 177 -1.08 -12.01 -17.86
N HIS A 178 -0.76 -10.89 -17.19
CA HIS A 178 -0.34 -10.88 -15.79
C HIS A 178 -1.46 -11.33 -14.85
N MET A 179 -2.65 -10.72 -14.95
CA MET A 179 -3.78 -11.04 -14.08
C MET A 179 -4.29 -12.46 -14.31
N ARG A 180 -4.35 -12.92 -15.57
CA ARG A 180 -4.65 -14.32 -15.92
C ARG A 180 -3.70 -15.30 -15.22
N ARG A 181 -2.40 -15.00 -15.15
CA ARG A 181 -1.44 -15.86 -14.46
C ARG A 181 -1.73 -15.92 -12.97
N LEU A 182 -2.00 -14.77 -12.33
CA LEU A 182 -2.34 -14.71 -10.91
C LEU A 182 -3.64 -15.47 -10.61
N HIS A 183 -4.65 -15.31 -11.45
CA HIS A 183 -5.93 -15.99 -11.32
C HIS A 183 -5.81 -17.50 -11.61
N ARG A 184 -4.98 -17.93 -12.57
CA ARG A 184 -4.68 -19.36 -12.75
C ARG A 184 -4.05 -19.98 -11.50
N ILE A 185 -3.11 -19.28 -10.86
CA ILE A 185 -2.52 -19.71 -9.58
C ILE A 185 -3.59 -19.75 -8.48
N HIS A 186 -4.51 -18.78 -8.46
CA HIS A 186 -5.65 -18.80 -7.55
C HIS A 186 -6.53 -20.05 -7.73
N HIS A 187 -6.69 -20.58 -8.95
CA HIS A 187 -7.45 -21.81 -9.20
C HIS A 187 -6.75 -23.10 -8.74
N ARG A 188 -5.53 -23.01 -8.19
CA ARG A 188 -4.85 -24.16 -7.59
C ARG A 188 -5.48 -24.52 -6.26
N ARG A 189 -5.85 -25.80 -6.10
CA ARG A 189 -6.60 -26.26 -4.92
C ARG A 189 -5.86 -26.05 -3.59
N ASP A 190 -4.53 -26.08 -3.61
CA ASP A 190 -3.66 -25.83 -2.45
C ASP A 190 -3.53 -24.33 -2.10
N LEU A 191 -3.81 -23.42 -3.04
CA LEU A 191 -3.58 -21.98 -2.89
C LEU A 191 -4.85 -21.12 -2.96
N MET A 192 -5.98 -21.67 -3.46
CA MET A 192 -7.20 -20.91 -3.76
C MET A 192 -7.82 -20.18 -2.57
N GLN A 193 -7.60 -20.68 -1.35
CA GLN A 193 -8.13 -20.05 -0.13
C GLN A 193 -7.17 -19.05 0.51
N THR A 194 -5.96 -18.89 -0.03
CA THR A 194 -4.88 -18.12 0.63
C THR A 194 -4.31 -16.98 -0.22
N TYR A 195 -4.30 -17.10 -1.55
CA TYR A 195 -3.61 -16.15 -2.43
C TYR A 195 -4.44 -15.69 -3.63
N ASN A 196 -4.14 -14.49 -4.14
CA ASN A 196 -4.60 -13.90 -5.40
C ASN A 196 -6.13 -13.77 -5.55
N PHE A 197 -6.77 -12.95 -4.73
CA PHE A 197 -8.23 -12.74 -4.74
C PHE A 197 -8.71 -11.58 -5.63
N ASN A 198 -7.86 -10.63 -5.98
CA ASN A 198 -8.24 -9.60 -6.94
C ASN A 198 -8.05 -10.09 -8.38
N ILE A 199 -9.01 -9.75 -9.22
CA ILE A 199 -9.11 -10.11 -10.64
C ILE A 199 -8.79 -8.91 -11.54
N VAL A 200 -9.13 -7.68 -11.14
CA VAL A 200 -8.84 -6.49 -11.97
C VAL A 200 -7.45 -5.90 -11.68
N PHE A 201 -7.19 -5.61 -10.40
CA PHE A 201 -5.93 -5.05 -9.92
C PHE A 201 -5.50 -5.75 -8.64
N PRO A 202 -4.25 -6.24 -8.51
CA PRO A 202 -3.82 -7.00 -7.35
C PRO A 202 -3.44 -6.10 -6.16
N LEU A 203 -4.14 -4.98 -5.98
CA LEU A 203 -3.79 -3.97 -4.97
C LEU A 203 -4.03 -4.51 -3.56
N MET A 204 -5.18 -5.13 -3.26
CA MET A 204 -5.44 -5.66 -1.92
C MET A 204 -4.69 -6.95 -1.66
N ASP A 205 -4.49 -7.80 -2.66
CA ASP A 205 -3.53 -8.90 -2.55
C ASP A 205 -2.13 -8.42 -2.21
N TRP A 206 -1.70 -7.34 -2.85
CA TRP A 206 -0.42 -6.75 -2.55
C TRP A 206 -0.39 -6.17 -1.11
N LEU A 207 -1.40 -5.39 -0.72
CA LEU A 207 -1.47 -4.76 0.60
C LEU A 207 -1.57 -5.77 1.75
N TYR A 208 -2.38 -6.82 1.60
CA TYR A 208 -2.56 -7.87 2.61
C TYR A 208 -1.54 -9.00 2.54
N GLY A 209 -0.58 -8.94 1.59
CA GLY A 209 0.45 -9.95 1.43
C GLY A 209 -0.05 -11.30 0.91
N THR A 210 -1.22 -11.31 0.25
CA THR A 210 -1.78 -12.50 -0.41
C THR A 210 -1.47 -12.54 -1.92
N LEU A 211 -0.62 -11.64 -2.42
CA LEU A 211 -0.11 -11.70 -3.79
C LEU A 211 0.97 -12.78 -3.94
N HIS A 212 0.67 -13.82 -4.71
CA HIS A 212 1.56 -14.95 -4.98
C HIS A 212 1.83 -15.12 -6.48
N GLY A 213 3.09 -15.25 -6.85
CA GLY A 213 3.50 -15.58 -8.22
C GLY A 213 4.27 -16.89 -8.25
N GLU A 214 4.22 -17.63 -9.34
CA GLU A 214 4.97 -18.89 -9.51
C GLU A 214 6.48 -18.64 -9.59
N SER A 215 7.22 -19.42 -8.81
CA SER A 215 8.66 -19.65 -8.93
C SER A 215 8.91 -20.72 -10.01
N GLY A 216 9.16 -20.33 -11.26
CA GLY A 216 9.51 -21.23 -12.38
C GLY A 216 10.71 -20.67 -13.19
N PRO A 217 11.25 -21.39 -14.20
CA PRO A 217 12.55 -21.09 -14.83
C PRO A 217 12.64 -19.76 -15.60
N LEU A 218 11.48 -19.16 -15.93
CA LEU A 218 11.35 -17.80 -16.49
C LEU A 218 10.91 -16.77 -15.43
N GLY A 219 10.92 -17.18 -14.17
CA GLY A 219 10.72 -16.34 -13.01
C GLY A 219 11.86 -15.36 -12.94
N ARG A 220 11.59 -14.12 -13.37
CA ARG A 220 12.34 -12.95 -12.96
C ARG A 220 12.49 -12.98 -11.45
N ASP A 221 13.63 -13.52 -11.07
CA ASP A 221 14.40 -13.40 -9.84
C ASP A 221 13.68 -12.71 -8.69
N GLY A 222 13.67 -13.37 -7.52
CA GLY A 222 13.33 -12.74 -6.24
C GLY A 222 14.14 -11.47 -5.94
N SER A 223 15.16 -11.15 -6.75
CA SER A 223 15.87 -9.86 -6.78
C SER A 223 15.10 -8.67 -7.39
N THR A 224 14.04 -8.89 -8.17
CA THR A 224 13.32 -7.78 -8.86
C THR A 224 12.41 -6.98 -7.94
N ARG A 225 11.80 -7.62 -6.94
CA ARG A 225 10.89 -6.99 -5.97
C ARG A 225 11.58 -5.95 -5.07
N PRO A 226 12.73 -6.23 -4.43
CA PRO A 226 13.44 -5.22 -3.63
C PRO A 226 14.02 -4.10 -4.50
N ARG A 227 14.46 -4.40 -5.73
CA ARG A 227 14.94 -3.39 -6.69
C ARG A 227 13.83 -2.46 -7.14
N LEU A 228 12.67 -2.98 -7.54
CA LEU A 228 11.52 -2.16 -7.91
C LEU A 228 11.04 -1.29 -6.75
N LEU A 229 10.94 -1.84 -5.53
CA LEU A 229 10.57 -1.06 -4.36
C LEU A 229 11.59 0.07 -4.08
N ALA A 230 12.89 -0.22 -4.17
CA ALA A 230 13.93 0.80 -4.03
C ALA A 230 13.84 1.88 -5.12
N THR A 231 13.63 1.49 -6.39
CA THR A 231 13.47 2.42 -7.51
C THR A 231 12.23 3.31 -7.34
N LEU A 232 11.08 2.72 -6.96
CA LEU A 232 9.85 3.47 -6.71
C LEU A 232 10.00 4.40 -5.52
N THR A 233 10.68 3.96 -4.46
CA THR A 233 10.95 4.80 -3.28
C THR A 233 11.85 5.96 -3.68
N LEU A 234 12.94 5.71 -4.43
CA LEU A 234 13.84 6.76 -4.89
C LEU A 234 13.11 7.76 -5.81
N ALA A 235 12.27 7.29 -6.74
CA ALA A 235 11.47 8.15 -7.60
C ALA A 235 10.50 9.03 -6.77
N ALA A 236 9.84 8.47 -5.76
CA ALA A 236 8.99 9.23 -4.85
C ALA A 236 9.80 10.24 -4.02
N VAL A 237 10.97 9.87 -3.50
CA VAL A 237 11.86 10.80 -2.77
C VAL A 237 12.30 11.97 -3.65
N VAL A 238 12.74 11.68 -4.88
CA VAL A 238 13.12 12.70 -5.86
C VAL A 238 11.93 13.60 -6.18
N GLY A 239 10.74 13.04 -6.41
CA GLY A 239 9.51 13.82 -6.62
C GLY A 239 9.18 14.72 -5.42
N ALA A 240 9.31 14.22 -4.19
CA ALA A 240 9.09 15.00 -2.97
C ALA A 240 10.07 16.16 -2.83
N ILE A 241 11.36 15.94 -3.15
CA ILE A 241 12.41 16.96 -3.12
C ILE A 241 12.17 18.02 -4.21
N LEU A 242 11.97 17.60 -5.46
CA LEU A 242 11.71 18.51 -6.57
C LEU A 242 10.45 19.35 -6.31
N GLY A 243 9.37 18.72 -5.84
CA GLY A 243 8.15 19.42 -5.44
C GLY A 243 8.41 20.49 -4.37
N ALA A 244 9.19 20.17 -3.34
CA ALA A 244 9.55 21.13 -2.29
C ALA A 244 10.42 22.29 -2.80
N LEU A 245 11.39 22.00 -3.67
CA LEU A 245 12.26 23.02 -4.25
C LEU A 245 11.48 23.99 -5.15
N PHE A 246 10.59 23.47 -6.01
CA PHE A 246 9.75 24.31 -6.88
C PHE A 246 8.74 25.14 -6.08
N MET A 247 8.20 24.60 -4.98
CA MET A 247 7.36 25.36 -4.06
C MET A 247 8.08 26.56 -3.44
N ASN A 248 9.33 26.39 -3.02
CA ASN A 248 10.13 27.44 -2.43
C ASN A 248 10.60 28.49 -3.45
N ALA A 249 10.61 28.15 -4.75
CA ALA A 249 10.96 29.05 -5.84
C ALA A 249 9.80 29.97 -6.31
N GLY A 250 8.64 29.91 -5.64
CA GLY A 250 7.48 30.78 -5.93
C GLY A 250 6.45 30.18 -6.89
N ASP A 251 6.70 29.01 -7.46
CA ASP A 251 5.78 28.32 -8.35
C ASP A 251 4.80 27.41 -7.59
N THR A 252 3.52 27.82 -7.55
CA THR A 252 2.44 27.04 -6.94
C THR A 252 1.98 25.76 -7.66
N PRO A 253 2.17 25.53 -8.98
CA PRO A 253 1.58 24.36 -9.65
C PRO A 253 2.24 23.03 -9.26
N TRP A 254 3.41 23.03 -8.60
CA TRP A 254 4.14 21.81 -8.23
C TRP A 254 3.86 21.32 -6.80
N ARG A 255 2.97 22.01 -6.06
CA ARG A 255 2.60 21.63 -4.68
C ARG A 255 2.06 20.20 -4.58
N TRP A 256 1.25 19.79 -5.55
CA TRP A 256 0.67 18.44 -5.59
C TRP A 256 1.76 17.35 -5.65
N LEU A 257 2.90 17.62 -6.30
CA LEU A 257 3.99 16.67 -6.44
C LEU A 257 4.62 16.38 -5.08
N HIS A 258 4.89 17.42 -4.30
CA HIS A 258 5.35 17.26 -2.92
C HIS A 258 4.29 16.54 -2.06
N TRP A 259 3.02 16.94 -2.21
CA TRP A 259 1.90 16.40 -1.41
C TRP A 259 1.61 14.93 -1.66
N LEU A 260 1.83 14.46 -2.89
CA LEU A 260 1.66 13.06 -3.25
C LEU A 260 2.91 12.25 -2.93
N CYS A 261 4.08 12.72 -3.37
CA CYS A 261 5.30 11.94 -3.31
C CYS A 261 5.87 11.80 -1.90
N LYS A 262 5.66 12.79 -1.01
CA LYS A 262 6.17 12.75 0.36
C LYS A 262 5.51 11.62 1.18
N PRO A 263 4.17 11.53 1.31
CA PRO A 263 3.51 10.39 1.94
C PRO A 263 3.81 9.06 1.24
N LEU A 264 3.84 9.06 -0.10
CA LEU A 264 4.12 7.85 -0.88
C LEU A 264 5.51 7.27 -0.58
N ALA A 265 6.55 8.11 -0.48
CA ALA A 265 7.89 7.67 -0.12
C ALA A 265 7.90 6.98 1.25
N THR A 266 7.29 7.58 2.27
CA THR A 266 7.21 6.98 3.61
C THR A 266 6.37 5.70 3.62
N LEU A 267 5.29 5.60 2.84
CA LEU A 267 4.49 4.37 2.69
C LEU A 267 5.28 3.24 2.01
N LEU A 268 6.11 3.55 1.01
CA LEU A 268 6.99 2.56 0.36
C LEU A 268 8.09 2.08 1.32
N ILE A 269 8.63 2.97 2.15
CA ILE A 269 9.56 2.63 3.23
C ILE A 269 8.86 1.76 4.31
N LEU A 270 7.62 2.08 4.66
CA LEU A 270 6.82 1.27 5.58
C LEU A 270 6.61 -0.14 5.04
N ARG A 271 6.29 -0.28 3.74
CA ARG A 271 6.17 -1.57 3.05
C ARG A 271 7.48 -2.37 3.13
N LEU A 272 8.62 -1.70 2.97
CA LEU A 272 9.93 -2.35 3.09
C LEU A 272 10.07 -3.01 4.47
N ALA A 273 9.78 -2.27 5.54
CA ALA A 273 9.85 -2.81 6.90
C ALA A 273 8.76 -3.87 7.19
N TRP A 274 7.58 -3.74 6.57
CA TRP A 274 6.45 -4.65 6.78
C TRP A 274 6.70 -6.03 6.18
N THR A 275 7.29 -6.08 4.98
CA THR A 275 7.60 -7.33 4.26
C THR A 275 8.88 -8.01 4.75
N ALA A 276 9.57 -7.42 5.72
CA ALA A 276 10.76 -8.00 6.33
C ALA A 276 10.45 -9.28 7.11
N HIS A 277 11.12 -10.37 6.75
CA HIS A 277 11.20 -11.58 7.57
C HIS A 277 12.17 -11.32 8.73
N ALA A 278 11.76 -10.49 9.69
CA ALA A 278 12.55 -10.16 10.87
C ALA A 278 12.55 -11.34 11.86
N ALA A 279 13.72 -11.75 12.39
CA ALA A 279 13.77 -12.79 13.43
C ALA A 279 13.25 -12.32 14.80
N ALA A 280 13.09 -11.01 15.01
CA ALA A 280 12.56 -10.43 16.24
C ALA A 280 11.25 -9.65 15.96
N PRO A 281 10.08 -10.25 16.22
CA PRO A 281 8.77 -9.61 16.01
C PRO A 281 8.61 -8.27 16.73
N ARG A 282 9.20 -8.14 17.94
CA ARG A 282 9.15 -6.92 18.75
C ARG A 282 9.89 -5.75 18.09
N TYR A 283 11.11 -5.98 17.61
CA TYR A 283 11.90 -4.95 16.90
C TYR A 283 11.13 -4.42 15.69
N ARG A 284 10.61 -5.33 14.85
CA ARG A 284 9.84 -4.96 13.65
C ARG A 284 8.57 -4.18 14.01
N SER A 285 7.82 -4.63 15.00
CA SER A 285 6.56 -3.98 15.40
C SER A 285 6.76 -2.53 15.84
N TRP A 286 7.76 -2.26 16.67
CA TRP A 286 8.07 -0.90 17.12
C TRP A 286 8.67 -0.03 16.01
N MET A 287 9.50 -0.60 15.12
CA MET A 287 9.98 0.10 13.93
C MET A 287 8.82 0.55 13.03
N LEU A 288 7.84 -0.33 12.78
CA LEU A 288 6.65 -0.01 11.98
C LEU A 288 5.82 1.11 12.61
N ARG A 289 5.60 1.06 13.92
CA ARG A 289 4.88 2.14 14.65
C ARG A 289 5.60 3.48 14.53
N GLY A 290 6.93 3.48 14.66
CA GLY A 290 7.74 4.66 14.44
C GLY A 290 7.57 5.23 13.03
N ILE A 291 7.63 4.38 12.00
CA ILE A 291 7.45 4.82 10.61
C ILE A 291 6.04 5.39 10.34
N VAL A 292 4.99 4.79 10.92
CA VAL A 292 3.61 5.32 10.82
C VAL A 292 3.49 6.69 11.49
N LEU A 293 4.12 6.88 12.65
CA LEU A 293 4.15 8.17 13.33
C LEU A 293 4.98 9.22 12.56
N SER A 294 6.07 8.82 11.91
CA SER A 294 6.81 9.70 10.99
C SER A 294 5.96 10.11 9.79
N LEU A 295 5.17 9.19 9.22
CA LEU A 295 4.22 9.50 8.14
C LEU A 295 3.16 10.53 8.60
N ALA A 296 2.59 10.35 9.79
CA ALA A 296 1.66 11.33 10.35
C ALA A 296 2.33 12.69 10.56
N GLY A 297 3.58 12.70 11.04
CA GLY A 297 4.40 13.90 11.16
C GLY A 297 4.64 14.58 9.81
N ASP A 298 4.98 13.82 8.77
CA ASP A 298 5.18 14.30 7.41
C ASP A 298 3.94 15.01 6.86
N VAL A 299 2.75 14.44 7.11
CA VAL A 299 1.45 14.99 6.71
C VAL A 299 1.13 16.27 7.50
N PHE A 300 1.30 16.26 8.83
CA PHE A 300 1.03 17.43 9.66
C PHE A 300 1.93 18.62 9.32
N LEU A 301 3.22 18.39 9.05
CA LEU A 301 4.15 19.46 8.65
C LEU A 301 3.89 19.99 7.24
N MET A 302 3.15 19.25 6.41
CA MET A 302 2.89 19.59 5.01
C MET A 302 1.59 20.37 4.80
N LEU A 303 0.59 20.14 5.66
CA LEU A 303 -0.71 20.79 5.56
C LEU A 303 -0.63 22.27 5.96
N PRO A 304 -1.38 23.17 5.29
CA PRO A 304 -1.30 24.62 5.51
C PRO A 304 -1.95 25.10 6.82
N TRP A 305 -2.36 24.20 7.72
CA TRP A 305 -3.21 24.48 8.89
C TRP A 305 -2.44 24.75 10.19
N ASN A 306 -1.20 25.26 10.11
CA ASN A 306 -0.36 25.55 11.29
C ASN A 306 -0.14 24.35 12.24
N LEU A 307 -0.09 23.13 11.71
CA LEU A 307 0.06 21.89 12.48
C LEU A 307 1.53 21.54 12.82
N PHE A 308 2.40 22.55 12.90
CA PHE A 308 3.84 22.35 13.17
C PHE A 308 4.10 21.58 14.47
N VAL A 309 3.43 21.97 15.56
CA VAL A 309 3.58 21.32 16.87
C VAL A 309 3.07 19.88 16.84
N ALA A 310 1.95 19.63 16.16
CA ALA A 310 1.43 18.27 15.99
C ALA A 310 2.42 17.39 15.21
N GLY A 311 3.05 17.94 14.16
CA GLY A 311 4.12 17.27 13.43
C GLY A 311 5.32 16.95 14.33
N LEU A 312 5.80 17.92 15.11
CA LEU A 312 6.92 17.74 16.05
C LEU A 312 6.62 16.65 17.11
N VAL A 313 5.42 16.66 17.68
CA VAL A 313 4.98 15.63 18.64
C VAL A 313 4.92 14.26 17.96
N SER A 314 4.42 14.17 16.73
CA SER A 314 4.37 12.92 15.99
C SER A 314 5.76 12.34 15.75
N PHE A 315 6.73 13.18 15.33
CA PHE A 315 8.13 12.76 15.21
C PHE A 315 8.73 12.37 16.55
N LEU A 316 8.48 13.13 17.63
CA LEU A 316 8.96 12.77 18.97
C LEU A 316 8.49 11.37 19.39
N LEU A 317 7.20 11.06 19.18
CA LEU A 317 6.65 9.73 19.45
C LEU A 317 7.26 8.66 18.53
N ALA A 318 7.57 9.00 17.28
CA ALA A 318 8.28 8.10 16.36
C ALA A 318 9.68 7.74 16.90
N HIS A 319 10.44 8.72 17.37
CA HIS A 319 11.76 8.51 17.99
C HIS A 319 11.68 7.62 19.23
N LEU A 320 10.67 7.79 20.09
CA LEU A 320 10.45 6.92 21.24
C LEU A 320 10.19 5.46 20.79
N CYS A 321 9.40 5.27 19.74
CA CYS A 321 9.16 3.95 19.16
C CYS A 321 10.47 3.34 18.61
N PHE A 322 11.31 4.13 17.94
CA PHE A 322 12.62 3.68 17.48
C PHE A 322 13.56 3.33 18.63
N ILE A 323 13.58 4.08 19.73
CA ILE A 323 14.35 3.73 20.94
C ILE A 323 13.90 2.37 21.48
N VAL A 324 12.59 2.14 21.63
CA VAL A 324 12.06 0.86 22.10
C VAL A 324 12.43 -0.29 21.16
N ALA A 325 12.40 -0.04 19.84
CA ALA A 325 12.87 -1.02 18.85
C ALA A 325 14.36 -1.35 19.07
N LEU A 326 15.23 -0.33 19.11
CA LEU A 326 16.69 -0.47 19.25
C LEU A 326 17.12 -1.01 20.62
N SER A 327 16.26 -0.96 21.63
CA SER A 327 16.48 -1.58 22.95
C SER A 327 15.89 -2.98 23.08
N SER A 328 15.32 -3.56 22.00
CA SER A 328 14.71 -4.90 22.05
C SER A 328 15.73 -6.03 22.18
N ASP A 329 16.93 -5.86 21.66
CA ASP A 329 18.01 -6.85 21.65
C ASP A 329 19.32 -6.35 22.28
N THR A 330 19.43 -5.06 22.56
CA THR A 330 20.59 -4.44 23.22
C THR A 330 20.13 -3.65 24.43
N ARG A 331 20.80 -3.84 25.58
CA ARG A 331 20.51 -3.06 26.80
C ARG A 331 20.68 -1.57 26.55
N PHE A 332 19.84 -0.75 27.19
CA PHE A 332 19.98 0.70 27.13
C PHE A 332 21.35 1.13 27.64
N ALA A 333 21.99 2.06 26.93
CA ALA A 333 23.32 2.58 27.28
C ALA A 333 24.43 1.50 27.44
N ALA A 334 24.32 0.37 26.73
CA ALA A 334 25.35 -0.69 26.74
C ALA A 334 26.76 -0.17 26.40
N ARG A 335 26.85 0.97 25.70
CA ARG A 335 28.10 1.71 25.48
C ARG A 335 27.91 3.17 25.95
N PRO A 336 28.30 3.51 27.20
CA PRO A 336 28.15 4.87 27.74
C PRO A 336 28.78 5.96 26.87
N LEU A 337 29.90 5.65 26.21
CA LEU A 337 30.57 6.58 25.30
C LEU A 337 29.67 7.05 24.14
N SER A 338 28.82 6.17 23.59
CA SER A 338 27.86 6.54 22.54
C SER A 338 26.80 7.51 23.05
N VAL A 339 26.39 7.36 24.31
CA VAL A 339 25.45 8.28 24.98
C VAL A 339 26.09 9.65 25.17
N PHE A 340 27.30 9.70 25.74
CA PHE A 340 28.02 10.97 25.93
C PHE A 340 28.29 11.69 24.60
N ALA A 341 28.68 10.96 23.55
CA ALA A 341 28.94 11.54 22.24
C ALA A 341 27.67 12.17 21.62
N CYS A 342 26.56 11.44 21.57
CA CYS A 342 25.31 11.95 20.98
C CYS A 342 24.67 13.06 21.83
N LEU A 343 24.69 12.95 23.16
CA LEU A 343 24.20 14.02 24.04
C LEU A 343 25.08 15.26 23.95
N GLY A 344 26.40 15.10 23.88
CA GLY A 344 27.34 16.21 23.68
C GLY A 344 27.08 16.93 22.36
N TYR A 345 26.89 16.19 21.27
CA TYR A 345 26.49 16.75 19.97
C TYR A 345 25.16 17.52 20.05
N GLY A 346 24.15 16.95 20.72
CA GLY A 346 22.86 17.62 20.94
C GLY A 346 23.00 18.89 21.77
N ALA A 347 23.79 18.86 22.84
CA ALA A 347 24.05 19.99 23.72
C ALA A 347 24.75 21.15 22.99
N VAL A 348 25.75 20.82 22.15
CA VAL A 348 26.42 21.83 21.31
C VAL A 348 25.43 22.48 20.35
N ASN A 349 24.55 21.71 19.70
CA ASN A 349 23.52 22.27 18.82
C ASN A 349 22.54 23.17 19.57
N VAL A 350 22.05 22.75 20.74
CA VAL A 350 21.16 23.58 21.57
C VAL A 350 21.87 24.86 22.02
N TRP A 351 23.14 24.78 22.41
CA TRP A 351 23.94 25.95 22.80
C TRP A 351 24.08 26.95 21.65
N LEU A 352 24.39 26.48 20.43
CA LEU A 352 24.49 27.33 19.24
C LEU A 352 23.16 27.99 18.84
N LEU A 353 22.04 27.27 19.00
CA LEU A 353 20.70 27.77 18.69
C LEU A 353 20.09 28.62 19.82
N TRP A 354 20.65 28.58 21.03
CA TRP A 354 20.07 29.22 22.22
C TRP A 354 19.75 30.71 22.06
N PRO A 355 20.60 31.54 21.43
CA PRO A 355 20.34 32.98 21.28
C PRO A 355 19.14 33.28 20.39
N THR A 356 18.83 32.40 19.43
CA THR A 356 17.79 32.62 18.41
C THR A 356 16.50 31.87 18.70
N LEU A 357 16.51 30.93 19.66
CA LEU A 357 15.32 30.16 20.05
C LEU A 357 14.30 31.03 20.83
N PRO A 358 13.03 31.08 20.38
CA PRO A 358 11.95 31.68 21.15
C PRO A 358 11.82 31.04 22.53
N SER A 359 11.58 31.84 23.57
CA SER A 359 11.50 31.36 24.96
C SER A 359 10.51 30.21 25.15
N ALA A 360 9.37 30.26 24.47
CA ALA A 360 8.34 29.22 24.50
C ALA A 360 8.78 27.87 23.90
N LEU A 361 9.77 27.86 22.99
CA LEU A 361 10.23 26.64 22.30
C LEU A 361 11.48 26.02 22.93
N ARG A 362 12.14 26.68 23.89
CA ARG A 362 13.37 26.18 24.52
C ARG A 362 13.17 24.81 25.17
N VAL A 363 12.14 24.66 25.99
CA VAL A 363 11.85 23.39 26.67
C VAL A 363 11.47 22.28 25.67
N PRO A 364 10.52 22.48 24.72
CA PRO A 364 10.25 21.50 23.68
C PRO A 364 11.48 21.07 22.87
N VAL A 365 12.35 22.01 22.49
CA VAL A 365 13.57 21.71 21.73
C VAL A 365 14.55 20.89 22.55
N ILE A 366 14.77 21.21 23.83
CA ILE A 366 15.63 20.41 24.71
C ILE A 366 15.10 18.97 24.81
N VAL A 367 13.81 18.80 25.10
CA VAL A 367 13.18 17.48 25.22
C VAL A 367 13.36 16.69 23.91
N TYR A 368 13.12 17.34 22.78
CA TYR A 368 13.25 16.73 21.47
C TYR A 368 14.70 16.30 21.18
N VAL A 369 15.68 17.17 21.42
CA VAL A 369 17.11 16.87 21.23
C VAL A 369 17.56 15.74 22.14
N LEU A 370 17.09 15.68 23.39
CA LEU A 370 17.43 14.59 24.31
C LEU A 370 16.92 13.24 23.80
N VAL A 371 15.68 13.17 23.31
CA VAL A 371 15.11 11.95 22.75
C VAL A 371 15.83 11.54 21.47
N LEU A 372 16.08 12.49 20.56
CA LEU A 372 16.78 12.24 19.30
C LEU A 372 18.22 11.75 19.52
N ALA A 373 18.96 12.41 20.43
CA ALA A 373 20.31 12.01 20.82
C ALA A 373 20.33 10.62 21.49
N THR A 374 19.31 10.32 22.31
CA THR A 374 19.15 9.00 22.93
C THR A 374 18.93 7.92 21.89
N MET A 375 18.10 8.17 20.87
CA MET A 375 17.90 7.25 19.75
C MET A 375 19.21 6.98 19.01
N GLY A 376 19.94 8.04 18.65
CA GLY A 376 21.24 7.91 17.97
C GLY A 376 22.27 7.14 18.81
N ALA A 377 22.34 7.44 20.11
CA ALA A 377 23.22 6.74 21.04
C ALA A 377 22.90 5.25 21.13
N GLN A 378 21.61 4.90 21.22
CA GLN A 378 21.16 3.51 21.29
C GLN A 378 21.45 2.77 19.98
N ALA A 379 21.29 3.42 18.82
CA ALA A 379 21.63 2.85 17.52
C ALA A 379 23.14 2.55 17.41
N LEU A 380 23.99 3.47 17.89
CA LEU A 380 25.44 3.28 17.97
C LEU A 380 25.85 2.18 18.96
N ALA A 381 25.21 2.12 20.13
CA ALA A 381 25.46 1.07 21.11
C ALA A 381 25.12 -0.31 20.54
N ARG A 382 23.97 -0.43 19.85
CA ARG A 382 23.51 -1.65 19.19
C ARG A 382 24.50 -2.16 18.14
N VAL A 383 25.01 -1.29 17.26
CA VAL A 383 26.02 -1.73 16.27
C VAL A 383 27.32 -2.18 16.92
N TRP A 384 27.77 -1.51 17.97
CA TRP A 384 28.99 -1.90 18.67
C TRP A 384 28.88 -3.31 19.28
N VAL A 385 27.76 -3.58 19.96
CA VAL A 385 27.49 -4.88 20.58
C VAL A 385 27.44 -6.01 19.54
N HIS A 386 26.64 -5.87 18.49
CA HIS A 386 26.47 -6.94 17.48
C HIS A 386 27.70 -7.09 16.56
N VAL A 387 28.48 -6.02 16.34
CA VAL A 387 29.77 -6.13 15.66
C VAL A 387 30.75 -6.95 16.50
N ALA A 388 30.85 -6.65 17.81
CA ALA A 388 31.74 -7.36 18.73
C ALA A 388 31.34 -8.83 18.91
N MET A 389 30.04 -9.13 19.00
CA MET A 389 29.53 -10.51 19.07
C MET A 389 29.67 -11.28 17.75
N GLY A 390 29.64 -10.56 16.62
CA GLY A 390 29.77 -11.16 15.29
C GLY A 390 28.59 -12.02 14.84
N ASP A 391 27.41 -11.73 15.37
CA ASP A 391 26.17 -12.45 15.09
C ASP A 391 25.52 -12.06 13.75
N SER A 392 24.37 -12.68 13.47
CA SER A 392 23.55 -12.41 12.27
C SER A 392 22.87 -11.02 12.27
N LEU A 393 22.88 -10.30 13.39
CA LEU A 393 22.28 -8.97 13.53
C LEU A 393 23.26 -7.84 13.20
N ARG A 394 24.55 -8.12 13.02
CA ARG A 394 25.58 -7.12 12.68
C ARG A 394 25.17 -6.16 11.56
N ASP A 395 24.68 -6.67 10.43
CA ASP A 395 24.29 -5.83 9.28
C ASP A 395 23.02 -5.03 9.56
N SER A 396 22.06 -5.62 10.27
CA SER A 396 20.87 -4.92 10.77
C SER A 396 21.29 -3.75 11.65
N ALA A 397 22.21 -3.98 12.58
CA ALA A 397 22.68 -2.98 13.53
C ALA A 397 23.47 -1.86 12.84
N ARG A 398 24.30 -2.16 11.83
CA ARG A 398 24.98 -1.15 11.00
C ARG A 398 23.98 -0.26 10.27
N ARG A 399 22.97 -0.84 9.61
CA ARG A 399 21.92 -0.07 8.94
C ARG A 399 21.15 0.82 9.93
N ALA A 400 20.80 0.30 11.10
CA ALA A 400 20.13 1.08 12.14
C ALA A 400 20.99 2.26 12.65
N ALA A 401 22.28 2.06 12.85
CA ALA A 401 23.22 3.10 13.28
C ALA A 401 23.36 4.22 12.23
N VAL A 402 23.56 3.85 10.96
CA VAL A 402 23.59 4.83 9.85
C VAL A 402 22.27 5.59 9.77
N GLY A 403 21.14 4.87 9.89
CA GLY A 403 19.81 5.48 9.90
C GLY A 403 19.63 6.47 11.04
N GLY A 404 19.99 6.10 12.27
CA GLY A 404 19.88 6.98 13.43
C GLY A 404 20.73 8.25 13.31
N LEU A 405 21.96 8.14 12.82
CA LEU A 405 22.84 9.29 12.59
C LEU A 405 22.35 10.22 11.48
N LEU A 406 21.85 9.65 10.37
CA LEU A 406 21.25 10.45 9.29
C LEU A 406 19.99 11.18 9.76
N PHE A 407 19.21 10.58 10.67
CA PHE A 407 18.04 11.23 11.25
C PHE A 407 18.48 12.41 12.13
N MET A 408 19.50 12.22 12.97
CA MET A 408 20.09 13.32 13.76
C MET A 408 20.58 14.46 12.87
N LEU A 409 21.23 14.13 11.74
CA LEU A 409 21.69 15.12 10.76
C LEU A 409 20.50 15.87 10.13
N SER A 410 19.47 15.15 9.70
CA SER A 410 18.28 15.74 9.09
C SER A 410 17.59 16.75 10.00
N ASP A 411 17.38 16.37 11.27
CA ASP A 411 16.72 17.22 12.26
C ASP A 411 17.62 18.40 12.67
N THR A 412 18.94 18.22 12.65
CA THR A 412 19.89 19.33 12.83
C THR A 412 19.77 20.33 11.70
N LEU A 413 19.76 19.88 10.44
CA LEU A 413 19.57 20.74 9.27
C LEU A 413 18.23 21.47 9.32
N LEU A 414 17.16 20.78 9.73
CA LEU A 414 15.83 21.36 9.91
C LEU A 414 15.82 22.44 11.00
N ALA A 415 16.44 22.18 12.15
CA ALA A 415 16.51 23.14 13.25
C ALA A 415 17.35 24.37 12.86
N TRP A 416 18.47 24.19 12.16
CA TRP A 416 19.32 25.28 11.70
C TRP A 416 18.64 26.15 10.65
N ASP A 417 17.99 25.55 9.65
CA ASP A 417 17.20 26.28 8.64
C ASP A 417 16.08 27.11 9.27
N ARG A 418 15.46 26.56 10.33
CA ARG A 418 14.31 27.17 11.00
C ARG A 418 14.68 28.27 11.99
N PHE A 419 15.74 28.07 12.77
CA PHE A 419 16.05 28.90 13.94
C PHE A 419 17.35 29.67 13.85
N HIS A 420 18.27 29.35 12.93
CA HIS A 420 19.55 30.04 12.84
C HIS A 420 19.67 30.88 11.58
N ALA A 421 19.66 30.23 10.41
CA ALA A 421 19.82 30.88 9.12
C ALA A 421 19.22 30.00 8.02
N ALA A 422 18.59 30.62 7.02
CA ALA A 422 18.05 29.90 5.87
C ALA A 422 19.17 29.17 5.13
N LEU A 423 19.03 27.85 5.00
CA LEU A 423 19.99 27.03 4.29
C LEU A 423 19.66 27.03 2.78
N PRO A 424 20.66 27.24 1.90
CA PRO A 424 20.43 27.13 0.47
C PRO A 424 20.02 25.70 0.13
N LEU A 425 18.94 25.57 -0.65
CA LEU A 425 18.35 24.27 -1.01
C LEU A 425 18.01 23.42 0.23
N SER A 426 17.54 24.02 1.33
CA SER A 426 17.25 23.33 2.59
C SER A 426 16.39 22.07 2.41
N ALA A 427 15.37 22.14 1.55
CA ALA A 427 14.52 21.01 1.21
C ALA A 427 15.29 19.79 0.65
N LEU A 428 16.33 20.00 -0.15
CA LEU A 428 17.17 18.91 -0.68
C LEU A 428 17.90 18.21 0.47
N TRP A 429 18.62 18.96 1.29
CA TRP A 429 19.48 18.41 2.33
C TRP A 429 18.68 17.74 3.45
N ILE A 430 17.60 18.38 3.89
CA ILE A 430 16.72 17.87 4.93
C ILE A 430 16.01 16.60 4.45
N LEU A 431 15.34 16.62 3.30
CA LEU A 431 14.57 15.46 2.83
C LEU A 431 15.49 14.32 2.39
N ALA A 432 16.64 14.58 1.76
CA ALA A 432 17.56 13.52 1.36
C ALA A 432 18.12 12.78 2.59
N SER A 433 18.56 13.51 3.62
CA SER A 433 19.05 12.89 4.87
C SER A 433 17.92 12.19 5.63
N TYR A 434 16.71 12.76 5.68
CA TYR A 434 15.52 12.17 6.30
C TYR A 434 15.12 10.83 5.66
N TYR A 435 14.94 10.81 4.33
CA TYR A 435 14.52 9.60 3.64
C TYR A 435 15.60 8.54 3.61
N ALA A 436 16.88 8.94 3.55
CA ALA A 436 17.99 8.00 3.72
C ALA A 436 17.98 7.40 5.14
N ALA A 437 17.72 8.20 6.17
CA ALA A 437 17.57 7.73 7.55
C ALA A 437 16.45 6.70 7.68
N MET A 438 15.26 7.05 7.21
CA MET A 438 14.07 6.21 7.22
C MET A 438 14.25 4.91 6.43
N TRP A 439 14.87 4.98 5.24
CA TRP A 439 15.19 3.80 4.45
C TRP A 439 16.18 2.87 5.17
N MET A 440 17.21 3.42 5.80
CA MET A 440 18.20 2.64 6.56
C MET A 440 17.57 2.00 7.81
N LEU A 441 16.74 2.72 8.55
CA LEU A 441 15.98 2.19 9.69
C LEU A 441 15.00 1.09 9.26
N ALA A 442 14.25 1.27 8.18
CA ALA A 442 13.37 0.23 7.65
C ALA A 442 14.17 -0.99 7.17
N SER A 443 15.26 -0.77 6.42
CA SER A 443 16.16 -1.84 5.93
C SER A 443 16.83 -2.61 7.08
N SER A 444 16.99 -2.01 8.26
CA SER A 444 17.51 -2.70 9.45
C SER A 444 16.62 -3.84 9.94
N THR A 445 15.34 -3.86 9.56
CA THR A 445 14.41 -4.95 9.92
C THR A 445 14.65 -6.23 9.12
N HIS A 446 15.29 -6.13 7.96
CA HIS A 446 15.69 -7.28 7.15
C HIS A 446 16.97 -7.88 7.70
N GLN A 447 17.00 -9.20 7.85
CA GLN A 447 18.23 -9.94 8.11
C GLN A 447 18.83 -10.44 6.81
N THR A 448 20.13 -10.22 6.64
CA THR A 448 20.88 -10.90 5.59
C THR A 448 20.95 -12.37 6.00
N ARG A 449 20.22 -13.27 5.32
CA ARG A 449 20.49 -14.71 5.45
C ARG A 449 21.93 -14.89 4.96
N ARG A 450 22.84 -15.35 5.83
CA ARG A 450 24.10 -15.90 5.33
C ARG A 450 23.73 -17.12 4.48
N ALA A 451 24.22 -17.13 3.23
CA ALA A 451 24.28 -18.34 2.43
C ALA A 451 25.20 -19.35 3.10
#